data_AF-A0A8T3T7M4-F1
#
_entry.id   AF-A0A8T3T7M4-F1
#
_cell.length_a   1.000
_cell.length_b   1.000
_cell.length_c   1.000
_cell.angle_alpha   90.00
_cell.angle_beta   90.00
_cell.angle_gamma   90.00
#
_symmetry.space_group_name_H-M   'P 1'
#
loop_
_entity.id
_entity.type
_entity.pdbx_description
1 polymer ?
#
loop_
_entity_poly.entity_id
_entity_poly.type
_entity_poly.pdbx_seq_one_letter_code
_entity_poly.pdbx_strand_id
1 'polypeptide(L)'
;MPETEATGDAEVVISEDGSQVSWTISYEGLSGPPAAGHIHYGGADVAGPVMIPFPEVGESSAEGSATEADFAPVENWPQTFEEALQAIRDGEAYVNIHTEANPPGEIRAQLAAAGGEMPPTSTIESGPGVPLTIALLALGLLGFALARRRLGTIQGWPTVFGRSPGRGRPCSCATCP
;
A
#
# COMPACT_ATOMS: atom_id res chain seq x y z
N MET A 1 -17.84 -22.85 -4.68
CA MET A 1 -17.97 -22.53 -3.25
C MET A 1 -19.46 -22.37 -2.99
N PRO A 2 -20.05 -22.90 -1.90
CA PRO A 2 -21.41 -22.51 -1.57
C PRO A 2 -21.43 -20.99 -1.38
N GLU A 3 -22.38 -20.33 -2.02
CA GLU A 3 -22.66 -18.92 -1.76
C GLU A 3 -23.04 -18.79 -0.29
N THR A 4 -22.39 -17.86 0.42
CA THR A 4 -22.77 -17.54 1.80
C THR A 4 -24.02 -16.67 1.76
N GLU A 5 -24.91 -16.84 2.75
CA GLU A 5 -26.06 -15.94 2.95
C GLU A 5 -25.63 -14.61 3.60
N ALA A 6 -24.32 -14.40 3.76
CA ALA A 6 -23.78 -13.20 4.37
C ALA A 6 -24.06 -11.94 3.55
N THR A 7 -24.65 -10.95 4.20
CA THR A 7 -24.95 -9.63 3.65
C THR A 7 -24.57 -8.55 4.65
N GLY A 8 -24.44 -7.32 4.18
CA GLY A 8 -24.20 -6.19 5.08
C GLY A 8 -24.38 -4.83 4.43
N ASP A 9 -24.04 -3.80 5.21
CA ASP A 9 -23.98 -2.40 4.79
C ASP A 9 -22.76 -1.76 5.45
N ALA A 10 -22.09 -0.85 4.73
CA ALA A 10 -20.93 -0.13 5.23
C ALA A 10 -21.08 1.35 4.91
N GLU A 11 -20.93 2.18 5.94
CA GLU A 11 -20.74 3.62 5.82
C GLU A 11 -19.29 3.95 6.19
N VAL A 12 -18.61 4.70 5.33
CA VAL A 12 -17.25 5.19 5.56
C VAL A 12 -17.23 6.70 5.34
N VAL A 13 -16.76 7.42 6.34
CA VAL A 13 -16.72 8.89 6.36
C VAL A 13 -15.29 9.35 6.54
N ILE A 14 -14.83 10.25 5.67
CA ILE A 14 -13.53 10.90 5.79
C ILE A 14 -13.76 12.27 6.42
N SER A 15 -12.98 12.64 7.43
CA SER A 15 -13.06 13.96 8.06
C SER A 15 -12.75 15.09 7.05
N GLU A 16 -13.32 16.27 7.26
CA GLU A 16 -13.18 17.41 6.33
C GLU A 16 -11.71 17.83 6.13
N ASP A 17 -10.91 17.72 7.19
CA ASP A 17 -9.47 17.99 7.19
C ASP A 17 -8.63 16.82 6.67
N GLY A 18 -9.24 15.67 6.37
CA GLY A 18 -8.55 14.48 5.86
C GLY A 18 -7.60 13.82 6.87
N SER A 19 -7.75 14.09 8.16
CA SER A 19 -6.90 13.51 9.21
C SER A 19 -7.41 12.18 9.75
N GLN A 20 -8.67 11.84 9.48
CA GLN A 20 -9.34 10.65 9.99
C GLN A 20 -10.30 10.06 8.96
N VAL A 21 -10.45 8.73 9.01
CA VAL A 21 -11.55 8.00 8.39
C VAL A 21 -12.26 7.18 9.46
N SER A 22 -13.59 7.24 9.48
CA SER A 22 -14.45 6.47 10.38
C SER A 22 -15.38 5.55 9.60
N TRP A 23 -15.78 4.45 10.22
CA TRP A 23 -16.71 3.50 9.61
C TRP A 23 -17.78 3.04 10.60
N THR A 24 -18.94 2.74 10.04
CA THR A 24 -20.03 2.04 10.70
C THR A 24 -20.51 0.96 9.74
N ILE A 25 -20.39 -0.30 10.15
CA ILE A 25 -20.66 -1.46 9.31
C ILE A 25 -21.61 -2.37 10.08
N SER A 26 -22.63 -2.87 9.41
CA SER A 26 -23.52 -3.93 9.91
C SER A 26 -23.51 -5.11 8.97
N TYR A 27 -23.59 -6.32 9.50
CA TYR A 27 -23.67 -7.54 8.70
C TYR A 27 -24.38 -8.66 9.44
N GLU A 28 -24.90 -9.59 8.67
CA GLU A 28 -25.58 -10.79 9.14
C GLU A 28 -25.29 -11.96 8.20
N GLY A 29 -25.76 -13.16 8.57
CA GLY A 29 -25.64 -14.35 7.71
C GLY A 29 -24.23 -14.91 7.56
N LEU A 30 -23.24 -14.43 8.35
CA LEU A 30 -21.89 -14.97 8.36
C LEU A 30 -21.89 -16.46 8.70
N SER A 31 -21.05 -17.23 8.00
CA SER A 31 -20.87 -18.67 8.21
C SER A 31 -20.23 -19.04 9.57
N GLY A 32 -19.74 -18.05 10.32
CA GLY A 32 -19.18 -18.19 11.65
C GLY A 32 -18.82 -16.83 12.26
N PRO A 33 -18.21 -16.81 13.46
CA PRO A 33 -17.76 -15.57 14.07
C PRO A 33 -16.81 -14.80 13.15
N PRO A 34 -16.96 -13.47 13.02
CA PRO A 34 -16.00 -12.66 12.27
C PRO A 34 -14.63 -12.70 12.94
N ALA A 35 -13.60 -12.90 12.13
CA ALA A 35 -12.21 -13.04 12.56
C ALA A 35 -11.41 -11.74 12.37
N ALA A 36 -11.74 -10.95 11.34
CA ALA A 36 -11.07 -9.69 11.03
C ALA A 36 -11.92 -8.83 10.08
N GLY A 37 -11.59 -7.55 9.99
CA GLY A 37 -12.20 -6.62 9.07
C GLY A 37 -11.19 -5.55 8.65
N HIS A 38 -11.24 -5.14 7.39
CA HIS A 38 -10.25 -4.24 6.81
C HIS A 38 -10.88 -3.33 5.75
N ILE A 39 -10.27 -2.16 5.53
CA ILE A 39 -10.36 -1.44 4.26
C ILE A 39 -9.14 -1.82 3.42
N HIS A 40 -9.39 -2.29 2.21
CA HIS A 40 -8.40 -2.66 1.22
C HIS A 40 -8.33 -1.65 0.08
N TYR A 41 -7.19 -1.58 -0.58
CA TYR A 41 -7.05 -0.96 -1.89
C TYR A 41 -7.46 -1.96 -2.99
N GLY A 42 -8.18 -1.49 -4.01
CA GLY A 42 -8.56 -2.26 -5.18
C GLY A 42 -9.91 -1.82 -5.75
N GLY A 43 -9.99 -1.73 -7.07
CA GLY A 43 -11.26 -1.52 -7.78
C GLY A 43 -12.20 -2.72 -7.66
N ALA A 44 -13.42 -2.57 -8.20
CA ALA A 44 -14.38 -3.66 -8.28
C ALA A 44 -13.75 -4.92 -8.89
N ASP A 45 -14.00 -6.07 -8.27
CA ASP A 45 -13.47 -7.39 -8.67
C ASP A 45 -11.95 -7.56 -8.63
N VAL A 46 -11.20 -6.57 -8.13
CA VAL A 46 -9.74 -6.64 -7.93
C VAL A 46 -9.45 -6.74 -6.43
N ALA A 47 -8.80 -7.84 -6.04
CA ALA A 47 -8.26 -8.00 -4.69
C ALA A 47 -6.95 -7.20 -4.58
N GLY A 48 -6.77 -6.50 -3.46
CA GLY A 48 -5.54 -5.77 -3.20
C GLY A 48 -5.19 -5.74 -1.71
N PRO A 49 -4.13 -5.01 -1.34
CA PRO A 49 -3.58 -5.03 0.01
C PRO A 49 -4.53 -4.39 1.02
N VAL A 50 -4.35 -4.74 2.29
CA VAL A 50 -4.95 -4.03 3.42
C VAL A 50 -4.31 -2.65 3.53
N MET A 51 -5.14 -1.60 3.57
CA MET A 51 -4.71 -0.23 3.89
C MET A 51 -4.95 0.09 5.35
N ILE A 52 -6.11 -0.31 5.89
CA ILE A 52 -6.55 0.04 7.24
C ILE A 52 -7.17 -1.20 7.90
N PRO A 53 -6.56 -1.74 8.97
CA PRO A 53 -7.18 -2.78 9.77
C PRO A 53 -8.19 -2.21 10.76
N PHE A 54 -9.29 -2.93 10.99
CA PHE A 54 -10.22 -2.60 12.07
C PHE A 54 -9.66 -3.10 13.40
N PRO A 55 -9.60 -2.26 14.44
CA PRO A 55 -9.08 -2.66 15.74
C PRO A 55 -10.00 -3.65 16.46
N GLU A 56 -11.30 -3.60 16.16
CA GLU A 56 -12.31 -4.51 16.69
C GLU A 56 -13.38 -4.79 15.62
N VAL A 57 -13.90 -6.02 15.64
CA VAL A 57 -15.00 -6.48 14.79
C VAL A 57 -15.93 -7.29 15.69
N GLY A 58 -17.15 -6.77 15.91
CA GLY A 58 -18.17 -7.39 16.77
C GLY A 58 -18.88 -8.55 16.07
N GLU A 59 -19.88 -9.17 16.70
CA GLU A 59 -20.54 -10.35 16.10
C GLU A 59 -21.39 -10.01 14.85
N SER A 60 -21.93 -8.79 14.77
CA SER A 60 -22.83 -8.35 13.68
C SER A 60 -22.56 -6.92 13.22
N SER A 61 -21.52 -6.27 13.74
CA SER A 61 -21.16 -4.90 13.38
C SER A 61 -19.68 -4.63 13.58
N ALA A 62 -19.18 -3.60 12.91
CA ALA A 62 -17.85 -3.05 13.14
C ALA A 62 -17.92 -1.53 13.06
N GLU A 63 -17.45 -0.87 14.11
CA GLU A 63 -17.44 0.58 14.22
C GLU A 63 -16.05 1.03 14.67
N GLY A 64 -15.58 2.16 14.14
CA GLY A 64 -14.28 2.65 14.52
C GLY A 64 -13.80 3.80 13.65
N SER A 65 -12.55 4.16 13.88
CA SER A 65 -11.86 5.17 13.10
C SER A 65 -10.37 4.86 13.02
N ALA A 66 -9.74 5.33 11.96
CA ALA A 66 -8.31 5.25 11.71
C ALA A 66 -7.75 6.62 11.36
N THR A 67 -6.50 6.82 11.74
CA THR A 67 -5.68 7.97 11.38
C THR A 67 -4.44 7.49 10.62
N GLU A 68 -3.54 8.40 10.26
CA GLU A 68 -2.25 8.05 9.66
C GLU A 68 -1.45 7.02 10.49
N ALA A 69 -1.62 7.00 11.82
CA ALA A 69 -0.92 6.03 12.68
C ALA A 69 -1.38 4.58 12.47
N ASP A 70 -2.60 4.38 11.97
CA ASP A 70 -3.22 3.07 11.77
C ASP A 70 -3.06 2.58 10.31
N PHE A 71 -2.53 3.44 9.44
CA PHE A 71 -2.32 3.14 8.03
C PHE A 71 -1.18 2.16 7.81
N ALA A 72 -1.43 1.13 7.00
CA ALA A 72 -0.46 0.13 6.61
C ALA A 72 0.01 0.36 5.16
N PRO A 73 1.13 1.08 4.92
CA PRO A 73 1.67 1.24 3.58
C PRO A 73 2.17 -0.10 3.04
N VAL A 74 1.88 -0.38 1.76
CA VAL A 74 2.33 -1.59 1.07
C VAL A 74 3.04 -1.21 -0.22
N GLU A 75 4.22 -1.79 -0.46
CA GLU A 75 5.05 -1.50 -1.64
C GLU A 75 4.24 -1.59 -2.95
N ASN A 76 4.35 -0.56 -3.81
CA ASN A 76 3.63 -0.40 -5.08
C ASN A 76 2.14 -0.04 -5.00
N TRP A 77 1.63 0.34 -3.82
CA TRP A 77 0.25 0.77 -3.59
C TRP A 77 0.22 2.15 -2.89
N PRO A 78 -0.91 2.66 -2.33
CA PRO A 78 -0.86 3.89 -1.54
C PRO A 78 0.27 3.82 -0.49
N GLN A 79 1.15 4.82 -0.51
CA GLN A 79 2.30 4.95 0.39
C GLN A 79 2.04 5.95 1.51
N THR A 80 1.05 6.82 1.34
CA THR A 80 0.62 7.79 2.35
C THR A 80 -0.85 7.58 2.73
N PHE A 81 -1.22 8.04 3.92
CA PHE A 81 -2.61 8.04 4.34
C PHE A 81 -3.48 8.90 3.41
N GLU A 82 -2.95 10.03 2.93
CA GLU A 82 -3.64 10.88 1.96
C GLU A 82 -3.96 10.15 0.65
N GLU A 83 -3.01 9.36 0.11
CA GLU A 83 -3.23 8.53 -1.07
C GLU A 83 -4.30 7.44 -0.82
N ALA A 84 -4.33 6.87 0.38
CA ALA A 84 -5.37 5.91 0.76
C ALA A 84 -6.76 6.56 0.84
N LEU A 85 -6.86 7.76 1.42
CA LEU A 85 -8.11 8.52 1.44
C LEU A 85 -8.55 8.91 0.03
N GLN A 86 -7.61 9.25 -0.85
CA GLN A 86 -7.88 9.53 -2.25
C GLN A 86 -8.41 8.28 -2.97
N ALA A 87 -7.82 7.11 -2.74
CA ALA A 87 -8.33 5.84 -3.27
C ALA A 87 -9.77 5.53 -2.81
N ILE A 88 -10.10 5.81 -1.55
CA ILE A 88 -11.47 5.68 -1.04
C ILE A 88 -12.42 6.63 -1.80
N ARG A 89 -12.00 7.89 -2.00
CA ARG A 89 -12.77 8.87 -2.77
C ARG A 89 -12.92 8.50 -4.24
N ASP A 90 -11.93 7.86 -4.84
CA ASP A 90 -11.97 7.45 -6.25
C ASP A 90 -12.74 6.13 -6.47
N GLY A 91 -13.21 5.51 -5.37
CA GLY A 91 -13.89 4.23 -5.40
C GLY A 91 -12.96 3.05 -5.68
N GLU A 92 -11.66 3.23 -5.44
CA GLU A 92 -10.61 2.22 -5.55
C GLU A 92 -10.31 1.55 -4.19
N ALA A 93 -11.28 1.54 -3.29
CA ALA A 93 -11.16 0.89 -1.99
C ALA A 93 -12.41 0.05 -1.68
N TYR A 94 -12.26 -0.94 -0.82
CA TYR A 94 -13.37 -1.78 -0.38
C TYR A 94 -13.22 -2.21 1.07
N VAL A 95 -14.34 -2.36 1.76
CA VAL A 95 -14.42 -3.01 3.07
C VAL A 95 -14.52 -4.51 2.88
N ASN A 96 -13.81 -5.28 3.71
CA ASN A 96 -13.89 -6.73 3.71
C ASN A 96 -14.03 -7.24 5.15
N ILE A 97 -15.00 -8.13 5.39
CA ILE A 97 -15.14 -8.88 6.67
C ILE A 97 -14.76 -10.33 6.41
N HIS A 98 -13.93 -10.89 7.30
CA HIS A 98 -13.38 -12.23 7.19
C HIS A 98 -13.96 -13.12 8.29
N THR A 99 -14.11 -14.41 8.00
CA THR A 99 -14.38 -15.46 9.00
C THR A 99 -13.34 -16.56 8.87
N GLU A 100 -13.29 -17.48 9.83
CA GLU A 100 -12.41 -18.67 9.73
C GLU A 100 -12.75 -19.55 8.51
N ALA A 101 -14.03 -19.63 8.14
CA ALA A 101 -14.49 -20.42 7.00
C ALA A 101 -14.20 -19.74 5.65
N ASN A 102 -14.12 -18.40 5.63
CA ASN A 102 -13.80 -17.59 4.46
C ASN A 102 -12.62 -16.63 4.72
N PRO A 103 -11.37 -17.15 4.87
CA PRO A 103 -10.21 -16.30 5.18
C PRO A 103 -9.90 -15.20 4.15
N PRO A 104 -10.11 -15.40 2.82
CA PRO A 104 -9.93 -14.31 1.84
C PRO A 104 -10.94 -13.18 1.96
N GLY A 105 -12.01 -13.35 2.75
CA GLY A 105 -13.12 -12.43 2.87
C GLY A 105 -14.45 -13.13 2.62
N GLU A 106 -15.42 -12.92 3.49
CA GLU A 106 -16.80 -13.42 3.37
C GLU A 106 -17.75 -12.35 2.80
N ILE A 107 -17.59 -11.09 3.24
CA ILE A 107 -18.41 -9.94 2.81
C ILE A 107 -17.49 -8.89 2.20
N ARG A 108 -17.82 -8.35 1.02
CA ARG A 108 -17.06 -7.27 0.36
C ARG A 108 -17.95 -6.11 -0.07
N ALA A 109 -17.69 -4.91 0.46
CA ALA A 109 -18.31 -3.65 0.04
C ALA A 109 -17.34 -2.82 -0.79
N GLN A 110 -17.64 -2.53 -2.06
CA GLN A 110 -16.88 -1.51 -2.77
C GLN A 110 -17.25 -0.13 -2.21
N LEU A 111 -16.27 0.65 -1.77
CA LEU A 111 -16.46 2.04 -1.41
C LEU A 111 -16.52 2.84 -2.71
N ALA A 112 -17.42 3.82 -2.78
CA ALA A 112 -17.53 4.73 -3.90
C ALA A 112 -17.47 6.17 -3.38
N ALA A 113 -17.06 7.10 -4.25
CA ALA A 113 -17.10 8.52 -3.97
C ALA A 113 -18.50 8.93 -3.46
N ALA A 114 -18.59 9.36 -2.21
CA ALA A 114 -19.69 10.21 -1.80
C ALA A 114 -19.47 11.58 -2.46
N GLY A 115 -19.95 11.75 -3.70
CA GLY A 115 -20.14 13.09 -4.25
C GLY A 115 -21.03 13.85 -3.27
N GLY A 116 -20.60 15.04 -2.83
CA GLY A 116 -21.24 15.82 -1.77
C GLY A 116 -22.77 15.81 -1.82
N GLU A 117 -23.36 15.76 -0.62
CA GLU A 117 -24.78 15.53 -0.30
C GLU A 117 -25.28 14.07 -0.41
N MET A 118 -25.41 13.45 0.77
CA MET A 118 -25.94 12.11 1.15
C MET A 118 -24.93 10.94 1.14
N PRO A 119 -24.84 10.18 2.26
CA PRO A 119 -23.91 9.06 2.39
C PRO A 119 -24.34 7.91 1.45
N PRO A 120 -23.40 7.25 0.75
CA PRO A 120 -23.74 6.06 -0.02
C PRO A 120 -24.00 4.90 0.93
N THR A 121 -25.26 4.53 1.12
CA THR A 121 -25.61 3.17 1.52
C THR A 121 -25.22 2.26 0.35
N SER A 122 -24.06 1.61 0.44
CA SER A 122 -23.70 0.52 -0.46
C SER A 122 -24.28 -0.78 0.11
N THR A 123 -25.36 -1.29 -0.51
CA THR A 123 -25.89 -2.62 -0.21
C THR A 123 -24.83 -3.66 -0.56
N ILE A 124 -24.46 -4.50 0.41
CA ILE A 124 -23.34 -5.45 0.28
C ILE A 124 -23.86 -6.86 0.01
N GLU A 125 -23.46 -7.41 -1.11
CA GLU A 125 -23.74 -8.79 -1.52
C GLU A 125 -22.51 -9.67 -1.26
N SER A 126 -22.74 -10.98 -1.09
CA SER A 126 -21.66 -11.96 -1.02
C SER A 126 -20.88 -12.00 -2.35
N GLY A 127 -19.61 -11.59 -2.32
CA GLY A 127 -18.74 -11.52 -3.50
C GLY A 127 -17.59 -12.52 -3.41
N PRO A 128 -17.18 -13.18 -4.52
CA PRO A 128 -16.02 -14.06 -4.49
C PRO A 128 -14.75 -13.24 -4.26
N GLY A 129 -14.12 -13.40 -3.08
CA GLY A 129 -12.70 -13.09 -2.92
C GLY A 129 -11.94 -13.89 -3.99
N VAL A 130 -11.44 -13.21 -5.01
CA VAL A 130 -10.85 -13.84 -6.19
C VAL A 130 -9.67 -14.73 -5.74
N PRO A 131 -9.63 -16.03 -6.09
CA PRO A 131 -8.50 -16.87 -5.73
C PRO A 131 -7.24 -16.42 -6.49
N LEU A 132 -6.13 -16.31 -5.77
CA LEU A 132 -4.82 -15.93 -6.27
C LEU A 132 -4.26 -17.00 -7.25
N THR A 133 -4.75 -17.07 -8.48
CA THR A 133 -4.10 -17.88 -9.54
C THR A 133 -3.06 -17.04 -10.26
N ILE A 134 -1.82 -17.28 -9.87
CA ILE A 134 -0.56 -16.84 -10.48
C ILE A 134 -0.60 -16.97 -12.01
N ALA A 135 -0.55 -15.84 -12.72
CA ALA A 135 -0.17 -15.80 -14.12
C ALA A 135 1.37 -15.85 -14.23
N LEU A 136 1.93 -17.05 -14.18
CA LEU A 136 3.29 -17.30 -14.67
C LEU A 136 3.26 -17.24 -16.20
N LEU A 137 3.99 -16.30 -16.81
CA LEU A 137 4.70 -16.49 -18.08
C LEU A 137 5.63 -15.30 -18.36
N ALA A 138 6.89 -15.42 -17.94
CA ALA A 138 8.05 -14.91 -18.68
C ALA A 138 9.33 -15.58 -18.18
N LEU A 139 9.55 -16.84 -18.60
CA LEU A 139 10.90 -17.40 -18.66
C LEU A 139 11.61 -16.80 -19.88
N GLY A 140 12.58 -15.94 -19.63
CA GLY A 140 13.48 -15.36 -20.63
C GLY A 140 14.86 -15.17 -20.03
N LEU A 141 15.65 -16.25 -20.06
CA LEU A 141 17.07 -16.30 -19.71
C LEU A 141 17.89 -15.21 -20.43
N LEU A 142 18.75 -14.48 -19.72
CA LEU A 142 20.21 -14.58 -19.90
C LEU A 142 20.94 -13.74 -18.84
N GLY A 143 21.82 -14.39 -18.08
CA GLY A 143 22.70 -13.71 -17.14
C GLY A 143 23.76 -12.87 -17.85
N PHE A 144 24.21 -11.79 -17.20
CA PHE A 144 25.59 -11.31 -17.26
C PHE A 144 25.78 -10.27 -16.15
N ALA A 145 26.27 -10.72 -14.99
CA ALA A 145 26.96 -9.86 -14.04
C ALA A 145 28.45 -10.12 -14.20
N LEU A 146 29.18 -9.21 -14.86
CA LEU A 146 30.59 -9.05 -14.59
C LEU A 146 30.96 -7.57 -14.48
N ALA A 147 31.72 -7.32 -13.43
CA ALA A 147 32.13 -6.05 -12.90
C ALA A 147 32.94 -5.17 -13.88
N ARG A 148 32.83 -3.86 -13.64
CA ARG A 148 33.86 -2.81 -13.69
C ARG A 148 34.97 -2.99 -14.73
N ARG A 149 35.10 -2.00 -15.62
CA ARG A 149 36.23 -1.05 -15.67
C ARG A 149 36.03 -0.03 -16.79
N ARG A 150 36.26 1.24 -16.47
CA ARG A 150 36.52 2.32 -17.42
C ARG A 150 37.82 1.99 -18.17
N LEU A 151 37.77 1.99 -19.50
CA LEU A 151 38.92 2.11 -20.40
C LEU A 151 38.49 3.10 -21.51
N GLY A 152 39.34 3.90 -22.13
CA GLY A 152 40.79 4.04 -22.11
C GLY A 152 41.13 5.45 -22.65
N THR A 153 42.25 6.03 -22.23
CA THR A 153 43.57 5.89 -22.88
C THR A 153 43.70 6.82 -24.10
N ILE A 154 44.42 7.93 -23.92
CA ILE A 154 45.21 8.56 -24.99
C ILE A 154 46.68 8.25 -24.74
N GLN A 155 47.36 7.84 -25.80
CA GLN A 155 48.74 7.40 -25.80
C GLN A 155 49.73 8.57 -25.88
N GLY A 156 50.94 8.34 -25.33
CA GLY A 156 52.12 9.16 -25.60
C GLY A 156 53.29 8.81 -24.66
N TRP A 157 54.18 7.93 -25.09
CA TRP A 157 55.51 7.66 -24.52
C TRP A 157 56.57 8.48 -25.31
N PRO A 158 57.87 8.46 -24.92
CA PRO A 158 58.48 8.69 -23.60
C PRO A 158 59.63 9.73 -23.70
N THR A 159 60.31 10.10 -22.60
CA THR A 159 61.80 10.24 -22.48
C THR A 159 62.21 10.70 -21.06
N VAL A 160 62.87 9.78 -20.34
CA VAL A 160 64.10 9.85 -19.49
C VAL A 160 64.47 11.09 -18.63
N PHE A 161 65.04 10.78 -17.44
CA PHE A 161 65.84 11.59 -16.48
C PHE A 161 65.04 12.61 -15.64
N GLY A 162 65.23 12.81 -14.32
CA GLY A 162 66.20 12.34 -13.34
C GLY A 162 66.36 13.43 -12.25
N ARG A 163 66.45 13.01 -10.98
CA ARG A 163 67.15 13.69 -9.85
C ARG A 163 66.48 14.89 -9.10
N SER A 164 66.09 14.57 -7.85
CA SER A 164 66.31 15.27 -6.55
C SER A 164 65.63 16.59 -6.14
N PRO A 165 65.54 16.84 -4.80
CA PRO A 165 64.56 17.71 -4.16
C PRO A 165 65.11 19.03 -3.59
N GLY A 166 64.23 19.99 -3.30
CA GLY A 166 64.50 21.17 -2.46
C GLY A 166 63.19 21.67 -1.86
N ARG A 167 62.93 21.41 -0.57
CA ARG A 167 63.09 22.34 0.58
C ARG A 167 62.38 23.68 0.41
N GLY A 168 61.41 23.92 1.28
CA GLY A 168 60.82 25.25 1.54
C GLY A 168 59.58 25.18 2.43
N ARG A 169 59.78 25.00 3.75
CA ARG A 169 58.78 25.38 4.78
C ARG A 169 58.85 26.93 4.97
N PRO A 170 58.10 27.53 5.90
CA PRO A 170 56.68 27.89 5.81
C PRO A 170 56.48 29.40 6.11
N CYS A 171 55.32 29.97 5.80
CA CYS A 171 54.89 31.23 6.43
C CYS A 171 53.48 31.10 7.00
N SER A 172 53.43 31.20 8.33
CA SER A 172 52.26 31.52 9.15
C SER A 172 51.71 32.93 8.85
N CYS A 173 50.61 33.25 9.54
CA CYS A 173 49.95 34.55 9.81
C CYS A 173 48.57 34.61 9.14
N ALA A 174 47.46 34.27 9.80
CA ALA A 174 46.79 34.92 10.94
C ALA A 174 45.84 36.09 10.52
N THR A 175 44.57 35.86 10.85
CA THR A 175 43.52 36.82 11.26
C THR A 175 42.65 37.48 10.17
N CYS A 176 41.37 37.10 10.21
CA CYS A 176 40.22 37.73 9.55
C CYS A 176 39.66 38.90 10.40
N PRO A 177 38.90 39.83 9.77
CA PRO A 177 38.56 41.15 10.31
C PRO A 177 37.53 41.16 11.45
#